data_AF-A0ABD2P6L7-F1
#
_entry.id   AF-A0ABD2P6L7-F1
#
_cell.length_a   1.000
_cell.length_b   1.000
_cell.length_c   1.000
_cell.angle_alpha   90.00
_cell.angle_beta   90.00
_cell.angle_gamma   90.00
#
_symmetry.space_group_name_H-M   'P 1'
#
loop_
_entity.id
_entity.type
_entity.pdbx_description
1 polymer ?
#
loop_
_entity_poly.entity_id
_entity_poly.type
_entity_poly.pdbx_seq_one_letter_code
_entity_poly.pdbx_strand_id
1 'polypeptide(L)'
;MVVDAWDLIERKTPNKAWNRVLNGENDYSITNTDDSILEDMNEVMPKLQICQDYDDDDMKEWVTCDSNDQGFQNMSDDEIVENILQINEQQEMQEDEAEENIDVENDTGPSHDVAFHALETALKWFEKQTDSDTVSLLQLERIRDIAAMKRRSCLRQMKITKYFKPN
;
A
#
# COMPACT_ATOMS: atom_id res chain seq x y z
N MET A 1 -12.54 -23.81 9.09
CA MET A 1 -11.65 -24.12 7.96
C MET A 1 -10.24 -23.54 8.08
N VAL A 2 -10.02 -22.31 8.55
CA VAL A 2 -8.64 -21.81 8.83
C VAL A 2 -8.12 -22.28 10.20
N VAL A 3 -9.01 -22.42 11.18
CA VAL A 3 -8.66 -22.91 12.53
C VAL A 3 -8.15 -24.35 12.49
N ASP A 4 -8.80 -25.20 11.68
CA ASP A 4 -8.46 -26.62 11.54
C ASP A 4 -7.07 -26.85 10.90
N ALA A 5 -6.56 -25.87 10.15
CA ALA A 5 -5.24 -25.93 9.53
C ALA A 5 -4.10 -25.81 10.55
N TRP A 6 -4.34 -25.17 11.70
CA TRP A 6 -3.33 -25.02 12.75
C TRP A 6 -3.12 -26.31 13.54
N ASP A 7 -4.16 -27.13 13.69
CA ASP A 7 -4.08 -28.42 14.38
C ASP A 7 -3.35 -29.50 13.56
N LEU A 8 -3.23 -29.29 12.23
CA LEU A 8 -2.48 -30.13 11.31
C LEU A 8 -0.97 -29.83 11.31
N ILE A 9 -0.55 -28.69 11.87
CA ILE A 9 0.87 -28.31 11.91
C ILE A 9 1.53 -28.96 13.12
N GLU A 10 2.51 -29.81 12.86
CA GLU A 10 3.29 -30.45 13.92
C GLU A 10 4.07 -29.41 14.72
N ARG A 11 3.93 -29.42 16.06
CA ARG A 11 4.53 -28.41 16.97
C ARG A 11 6.03 -28.17 16.80
N LYS A 12 6.76 -29.15 16.26
CA LYS A 12 8.20 -29.03 15.98
C LYS A 12 8.50 -28.02 14.85
N THR A 13 7.57 -27.82 13.93
CA THR A 13 7.71 -26.94 12.76
C THR A 13 7.80 -25.47 13.15
N PRO A 14 6.84 -24.88 13.91
CA PRO A 14 6.96 -23.51 14.39
C PRO A 14 8.15 -23.35 15.33
N ASN A 15 8.43 -24.32 16.23
CA ASN A 15 9.60 -24.23 17.11
C ASN A 15 10.92 -24.17 16.33
N LYS A 16 11.06 -24.92 15.23
CA LYS A 16 12.25 -24.87 14.38
C LYS A 16 12.35 -23.53 13.62
N ALA A 17 11.22 -23.03 13.12
CA ALA A 17 11.17 -21.72 12.46
C ALA A 17 11.57 -20.60 13.42
N TRP A 18 11.04 -20.61 14.64
CA TRP A 18 11.35 -19.60 15.66
C TRP A 18 12.76 -19.74 16.22
N ASN A 19 13.28 -20.95 16.42
CA ASN A 19 14.67 -21.13 16.84
C ASN A 19 15.66 -20.55 15.83
N ARG A 20 15.38 -20.63 14.52
CA ARG A 20 16.23 -20.00 13.50
C ARG A 20 16.28 -18.48 13.64
N VAL A 21 15.15 -17.86 14.01
CA VAL A 21 15.02 -16.41 14.19
C VAL A 21 15.63 -15.95 15.52
N LEU A 22 15.37 -16.69 16.60
CA LEU A 22 15.74 -16.30 17.96
C LEU A 22 17.20 -16.62 18.29
N ASN A 23 17.74 -17.73 17.76
CA ASN A 23 19.10 -18.16 18.07
C ASN A 23 20.12 -17.73 17.01
N GLY A 24 19.70 -16.95 16.02
CA GLY A 24 20.61 -16.23 15.13
C GLY A 24 21.66 -17.12 14.44
N GLU A 25 21.32 -18.35 14.05
CA GLU A 25 22.11 -19.12 13.07
C GLU A 25 21.94 -18.47 11.70
N ASN A 26 22.46 -17.25 11.58
CA ASN A 26 22.50 -16.46 10.36
C ASN A 26 23.87 -16.70 9.73
N ASP A 27 24.06 -17.89 9.16
CA ASP A 27 25.28 -18.25 8.43
C ASP A 27 25.27 -17.65 7.02
N TYR A 28 24.87 -16.38 6.93
CA TYR A 28 24.96 -15.57 5.71
C TYR A 28 26.12 -14.60 5.88
N SER A 29 27.33 -15.14 5.95
CA SER A 29 28.52 -14.36 5.62
C SER A 29 28.49 -14.14 4.10
N ILE A 30 27.75 -13.13 3.63
CA ILE A 30 27.94 -12.59 2.28
C ILE A 30 29.22 -11.75 2.33
N THR A 31 30.34 -12.45 2.39
CA THR A 31 31.68 -11.89 2.23
C THR A 31 32.33 -12.72 1.15
N ASN A 32 31.90 -12.50 -0.09
CA ASN A 32 32.64 -12.71 -1.33
C ASN A 32 31.66 -12.44 -2.48
N THR A 33 31.59 -11.19 -2.92
CA THR A 33 31.27 -10.94 -4.33
C THR A 33 32.48 -11.44 -5.09
N ASP A 34 32.43 -12.73 -5.44
CA ASP A 34 33.45 -13.40 -6.22
C ASP A 34 33.41 -12.80 -7.62
N ASP A 35 34.45 -12.06 -8.02
CA ASP A 35 34.55 -11.42 -9.34
C ASP A 35 34.31 -12.42 -10.48
N SER A 36 34.55 -13.72 -10.22
CA SER A 36 34.24 -14.83 -11.12
C SER A 36 32.75 -14.90 -11.51
N ILE A 37 31.82 -14.56 -10.61
CA ILE A 37 30.37 -14.60 -10.87
C ILE A 37 29.95 -13.45 -11.80
N LEU A 38 30.59 -12.28 -11.64
CA LEU A 38 30.36 -11.10 -12.48
C LEU A 38 30.92 -11.32 -13.90
N GLU A 39 32.06 -11.99 -14.03
CA GLU A 39 32.66 -12.34 -15.31
C GLU A 39 31.81 -13.39 -16.05
N ASP A 40 31.30 -14.41 -15.34
CA ASP A 40 30.38 -15.41 -15.88
C ASP A 40 29.05 -14.80 -16.36
N MET A 41 28.49 -13.84 -15.63
CA MET A 41 27.27 -13.14 -16.05
C MET A 41 27.48 -12.33 -17.33
N ASN A 42 28.63 -11.65 -17.46
CA ASN A 42 28.97 -10.90 -18.68
C ASN A 42 29.16 -11.82 -19.90
N GLU A 43 29.58 -13.07 -19.71
CA GLU A 43 29.72 -14.04 -20.82
C GLU A 43 28.37 -14.65 -21.25
N VAL A 44 27.44 -14.85 -20.29
CA VAL A 44 26.15 -15.50 -20.54
C VAL A 44 25.09 -14.52 -21.03
N MET A 45 25.14 -13.26 -20.60
CA MET A 45 24.18 -12.21 -20.96
C MET A 45 24.05 -11.97 -22.48
N PRO A 46 25.12 -11.85 -23.29
CA PRO A 46 24.99 -11.69 -24.74
C PRO A 46 24.46 -12.95 -25.45
N LYS A 47 24.59 -14.14 -24.85
CA LYS A 47 24.07 -15.40 -25.40
C LYS A 47 22.57 -15.56 -25.17
N LEU A 48 22.00 -14.86 -24.19
CA LEU A 48 20.62 -15.06 -23.78
C LEU A 48 19.60 -14.42 -24.75
N GLN A 49 20.01 -13.56 -25.69
CA GLN A 49 19.16 -12.84 -26.68
C GLN A 49 17.89 -12.15 -26.11
N ILE A 50 17.70 -12.13 -24.80
CA ILE A 50 16.56 -11.55 -24.08
C ILE A 50 16.67 -10.03 -23.96
N CYS A 51 17.83 -9.47 -24.34
CA CYS A 51 18.25 -8.11 -24.04
C CYS A 51 18.55 -7.26 -25.29
N GLN A 52 17.94 -7.59 -26.44
CA GLN A 52 18.20 -6.87 -27.68
C GLN A 52 17.36 -5.59 -27.88
N ASP A 53 16.29 -5.43 -27.08
CA ASP A 53 15.29 -4.38 -27.31
C ASP A 53 15.37 -3.21 -26.32
N TYR A 54 16.37 -3.21 -25.42
CA TYR A 54 16.60 -2.11 -24.51
C TYR A 54 18.03 -1.60 -24.65
N ASP A 55 18.18 -0.29 -24.68
CA ASP A 55 19.47 0.38 -24.71
C ASP A 55 19.92 0.82 -23.31
N ASP A 56 21.14 1.36 -23.22
CA ASP A 56 21.69 1.86 -21.96
C ASP A 56 20.86 3.02 -21.39
N ASP A 57 20.06 3.70 -22.22
CA ASP A 57 19.20 4.80 -21.79
C ASP A 57 17.89 4.27 -21.20
N ASP A 58 17.32 3.21 -21.76
CA ASP A 58 16.19 2.47 -21.17
C ASP A 58 16.54 1.92 -19.77
N MET A 59 17.75 1.37 -19.62
CA MET A 59 18.23 0.88 -18.32
C MET A 59 18.40 2.02 -17.32
N LYS A 60 18.92 3.17 -17.75
CA LYS A 60 19.02 4.36 -16.88
C LYS A 60 17.65 4.88 -16.51
N GLU A 61 16.70 4.90 -17.44
CA GLU A 61 15.33 5.30 -17.17
C GLU A 61 14.74 4.40 -16.08
N TRP A 62 14.82 3.07 -16.21
CA TRP A 62 14.31 2.14 -15.19
C TRP A 62 14.98 2.29 -13.84
N VAL A 63 16.31 2.48 -13.80
CA VAL A 63 17.04 2.69 -12.55
C VAL A 63 16.68 4.03 -11.88
N THR A 64 16.27 5.02 -12.67
CA THR A 64 15.95 6.37 -12.17
C THR A 64 14.46 6.67 -12.10
N CYS A 65 13.57 5.74 -12.47
CA CYS A 65 12.12 5.92 -12.45
C CYS A 65 11.62 6.47 -11.10
N ASP A 66 12.15 5.96 -9.99
CA ASP A 66 11.71 6.34 -8.65
C ASP A 66 12.41 7.59 -8.11
N SER A 67 13.39 8.15 -8.83
CA SER A 67 14.20 9.28 -8.35
C SER A 67 13.39 10.57 -8.15
N ASN A 68 12.25 10.69 -8.85
CA ASN A 68 11.33 11.82 -8.74
C ASN A 68 10.01 11.44 -8.02
N ASP A 69 9.88 10.19 -7.55
CA ASP A 69 8.68 9.79 -6.82
C ASP A 69 8.77 10.33 -5.39
N GLN A 70 7.82 11.18 -5.05
CA GLN A 70 7.69 11.82 -3.73
C GLN A 70 7.59 10.78 -2.59
N GLY A 71 7.19 9.53 -2.87
CA GLY A 71 7.16 8.44 -1.91
C GLY A 71 8.52 7.77 -1.61
N PHE A 72 9.52 7.99 -2.47
CA PHE A 72 10.85 7.35 -2.38
C PHE A 72 12.00 8.36 -2.27
N GLN A 73 11.68 9.60 -1.93
CA GLN A 73 12.68 10.63 -1.66
C GLN A 73 13.53 10.23 -0.44
N ASN A 74 14.85 10.26 -0.58
CA ASN A 74 15.76 10.19 0.56
C ASN A 74 15.68 11.50 1.34
N MET A 75 14.82 11.51 2.34
CA MET A 75 14.64 12.64 3.24
C MET A 75 15.56 12.52 4.46
N SER A 76 16.07 13.65 4.93
CA SER A 76 16.71 13.73 6.25
C SER A 76 15.67 13.65 7.36
N ASP A 77 16.10 13.24 8.57
CA ASP A 77 15.21 13.12 9.74
C ASP A 77 14.41 14.40 10.02
N ASP A 78 15.03 15.57 9.83
CA ASP A 78 14.40 16.88 10.03
C ASP A 78 13.29 17.15 8.99
N GLU A 79 13.55 16.84 7.72
CA GLU A 79 12.57 16.98 6.64
C GLU A 79 11.40 16.00 6.83
N ILE A 80 11.65 14.79 7.34
CA ILE A 80 10.60 13.80 7.64
C ILE A 80 9.65 14.36 8.71
N VAL A 81 10.21 14.95 9.77
CA VAL A 81 9.43 15.56 10.84
C VAL A 81 8.60 16.73 10.31
N GLU A 82 9.19 17.61 9.48
CA GLU A 82 8.49 18.74 8.88
C GLU A 82 7.32 18.28 7.99
N ASN A 83 7.53 17.27 7.14
CA ASN A 83 6.46 16.71 6.31
C ASN A 83 5.33 16.09 7.14
N ILE A 84 5.64 15.36 8.21
CA ILE A 84 4.60 14.77 9.08
C ILE A 84 3.79 15.87 9.79
N LEU A 85 4.46 16.93 10.26
CA LEU A 85 3.80 18.07 10.89
C LEU A 85 2.89 18.81 9.90
N GLN A 86 3.37 19.06 8.69
CA GLN A 86 2.60 19.72 7.63
C GLN A 86 1.39 18.90 7.18
N ILE A 87 1.53 17.57 7.10
CA ILE A 87 0.41 16.65 6.83
C ILE A 87 -0.63 16.70 7.95
N ASN A 88 -0.21 16.77 9.21
CA ASN A 88 -1.13 16.88 10.35
C ASN A 88 -1.89 18.21 10.33
N GLU A 89 -1.25 19.33 10.04
CA GLU A 89 -1.92 20.65 9.94
C GLU A 89 -2.94 20.67 8.79
N GLN A 90 -2.62 20.05 7.65
CA GLN A 90 -3.54 19.91 6.53
C GLN A 90 -4.70 18.94 6.82
N GLN A 91 -4.48 17.92 7.65
CA GLN A 91 -5.53 17.01 8.12
C GLN A 91 -6.42 17.64 9.19
N GLU A 92 -5.89 18.47 10.09
CA GLU A 92 -6.68 19.18 11.08
C GLU A 92 -7.64 20.19 10.43
N MET A 93 -7.21 20.88 9.35
CA MET A 93 -8.14 21.71 8.54
C MET A 93 -9.24 20.90 7.82
N GLN A 94 -9.07 19.58 7.63
CA GLN A 94 -10.12 18.69 7.11
C GLN A 94 -10.97 18.05 8.21
N GLU A 95 -10.51 18.05 9.47
CA GLU A 95 -11.26 17.51 10.62
C GLU A 95 -12.39 18.46 11.06
N ASP A 96 -12.31 19.76 10.77
CA ASP A 96 -13.33 20.75 11.18
C ASP A 96 -14.67 20.63 10.41
N GLU A 97 -14.76 19.82 9.36
CA GLU A 97 -16.03 19.51 8.68
C GLU A 97 -16.74 18.26 9.24
N ALA A 98 -16.25 17.66 10.32
CA ALA A 98 -16.79 16.43 10.90
C ALA A 98 -17.56 16.62 12.23
N GLU A 99 -17.95 17.85 12.57
CA GLU A 99 -18.92 18.11 13.64
C GLU A 99 -20.28 18.53 13.09
N GLU A 100 -21.05 17.56 12.58
CA GLU A 100 -22.51 17.72 12.50
C GLU A 100 -23.19 16.62 13.31
N ASN A 101 -23.56 17.00 14.53
CA ASN A 101 -24.49 16.27 15.36
C ASN A 101 -25.61 17.23 15.73
N ILE A 102 -26.44 17.60 14.75
CA ILE A 102 -27.73 18.26 14.99
C ILE A 102 -28.78 17.65 14.07
N ASP A 103 -29.72 16.98 14.74
CA ASP A 103 -31.05 16.56 14.33
C ASP A 103 -31.77 17.62 13.47
N VAL A 104 -31.56 17.56 12.15
CA VAL A 104 -32.37 18.26 11.15
C VAL A 104 -32.63 17.27 10.03
N GLU A 105 -33.92 17.04 9.75
CA GLU A 105 -34.46 16.27 8.64
C GLU A 105 -34.06 16.94 7.30
N ASN A 106 -32.76 16.88 6.99
CA ASN A 106 -32.21 17.21 5.70
C ASN A 106 -32.04 15.89 4.94
N ASP A 107 -32.37 15.89 3.66
CA ASP A 107 -32.07 14.82 2.71
C ASP A 107 -30.55 14.72 2.53
N THR A 108 -29.86 14.28 3.59
CA THR A 108 -28.46 13.90 3.57
C THR A 108 -28.46 12.62 2.77
N GLY A 109 -27.94 12.69 1.54
CA GLY A 109 -27.92 11.56 0.61
C GLY A 109 -27.33 10.27 1.20
N PRO A 110 -27.20 9.21 0.38
CA PRO A 110 -26.82 7.89 0.88
C PRO A 110 -25.55 7.93 1.74
N SER A 111 -25.59 7.25 2.89
CA SER A 111 -24.41 7.04 3.76
C SER A 111 -23.21 6.53 2.94
N HIS A 112 -21.98 6.85 3.39
CA HIS A 112 -20.74 6.44 2.73
C HIS A 112 -20.69 4.94 2.40
N ASP A 113 -21.25 4.09 3.28
CA ASP A 113 -21.33 2.63 3.07
C ASP A 113 -22.31 2.27 1.94
N VAL A 114 -23.48 2.92 1.92
CA VAL A 114 -24.51 2.74 0.87
C VAL A 114 -23.99 3.24 -0.47
N ALA A 115 -23.33 4.40 -0.50
CA ALA A 115 -22.72 4.96 -1.71
C ALA A 115 -21.62 4.03 -2.27
N PHE A 116 -20.76 3.48 -1.40
CA PHE A 116 -19.72 2.53 -1.81
C PHE A 116 -20.32 1.28 -2.45
N HIS A 117 -21.30 0.64 -1.82
CA HIS A 117 -21.93 -0.56 -2.37
C HIS A 117 -22.71 -0.28 -3.67
N ALA A 118 -23.33 0.89 -3.80
CA ALA A 118 -23.98 1.30 -5.04
C ALA A 118 -22.96 1.46 -6.19
N LEU A 119 -21.81 2.09 -5.93
CA LEU A 119 -20.73 2.26 -6.90
C LEU A 119 -20.08 0.92 -7.28
N GLU A 120 -19.88 0.03 -6.31
CA GLU A 120 -19.39 -1.33 -6.57
C GLU A 120 -20.35 -2.12 -7.48
N THR A 121 -21.66 -1.95 -7.27
CA THR A 121 -22.69 -2.56 -8.11
C THR A 121 -22.71 -1.97 -9.52
N ALA A 122 -22.63 -0.65 -9.64
CA ALA A 122 -22.56 0.05 -10.92
C ALA A 122 -21.33 -0.38 -11.74
N LEU A 123 -20.18 -0.53 -11.07
CA LEU A 123 -18.93 -0.95 -11.69
C LEU A 123 -19.03 -2.38 -12.24
N LYS A 124 -19.51 -3.34 -11.44
CA LYS A 124 -19.75 -4.73 -11.88
C LYS A 124 -20.74 -4.83 -13.05
N TRP A 125 -21.68 -3.90 -13.15
CA TRP A 125 -22.60 -3.81 -14.28
C TRP A 125 -21.90 -3.21 -15.50
N PHE A 126 -21.15 -2.12 -15.34
CA PHE A 126 -20.51 -1.39 -16.43
C PHE A 126 -19.42 -2.23 -17.12
N GLU A 127 -18.62 -2.98 -16.36
CA GLU A 127 -17.61 -3.92 -16.89
C GLU A 127 -18.17 -4.96 -17.86
N LYS A 128 -19.47 -5.29 -17.76
CA LYS A 128 -20.12 -6.30 -18.60
C LYS A 128 -20.74 -5.72 -19.87
N GLN A 129 -20.73 -4.40 -20.04
CA GLN A 129 -21.29 -3.76 -21.22
C GLN A 129 -20.29 -3.84 -22.38
N THR A 130 -20.80 -4.04 -23.60
CA THR A 130 -19.97 -4.04 -24.82
C THR A 130 -19.33 -2.69 -25.11
N ASP A 131 -19.96 -1.63 -24.58
CA ASP A 131 -19.59 -0.23 -24.80
C ASP A 131 -18.77 0.31 -23.61
N SER A 132 -18.23 -0.58 -22.77
CA SER A 132 -17.42 -0.22 -21.62
C SER A 132 -16.10 0.40 -22.07
N ASP A 133 -16.00 1.71 -21.91
CA ASP A 133 -14.78 2.47 -22.17
C ASP A 133 -13.84 2.47 -20.95
N THR A 134 -12.53 2.41 -21.20
CA THR A 134 -11.50 2.32 -20.15
C THR A 134 -11.41 3.60 -19.32
N VAL A 135 -11.57 4.77 -19.94
CA VAL A 135 -11.55 6.05 -19.23
C VAL A 135 -12.75 6.15 -18.29
N SER A 136 -13.91 5.75 -18.77
CA SER A 136 -15.16 5.73 -17.99
C SER A 136 -15.07 4.76 -16.80
N LEU A 137 -14.46 3.58 -16.99
CA LEU A 137 -14.19 2.61 -15.91
C LEU A 137 -13.27 3.20 -14.83
N LEU A 138 -12.14 3.80 -15.24
CA LEU A 138 -11.17 4.40 -14.31
C LEU A 138 -11.79 5.55 -13.51
N GLN A 139 -12.67 6.35 -14.13
CA GLN A 139 -13.40 7.40 -13.43
C GLN A 139 -14.35 6.82 -12.38
N LEU A 140 -15.07 5.75 -12.71
CA LEU A 140 -15.99 5.10 -11.78
C LEU A 140 -15.26 4.43 -10.61
N GLU A 141 -14.12 3.80 -10.88
CA GLU A 141 -13.20 3.27 -9.86
C GLU A 141 -12.73 4.36 -8.89
N ARG A 142 -12.27 5.50 -9.43
CA ARG A 142 -11.85 6.64 -8.63
C ARG A 142 -12.97 7.13 -7.71
N ILE A 143 -14.21 7.21 -8.20
CA ILE A 143 -15.36 7.66 -7.39
C ILE A 143 -15.68 6.64 -6.28
N ARG A 144 -15.62 5.34 -6.58
CA ARG A 144 -15.76 4.26 -5.58
C ARG A 144 -14.69 4.38 -4.49
N ASP A 145 -13.45 4.65 -4.87
CA ASP A 145 -12.33 4.73 -3.94
C ASP A 145 -12.45 5.94 -3.01
N ILE A 146 -12.97 7.08 -3.50
CA ILE A 146 -13.33 8.22 -2.66
C ILE A 146 -14.38 7.82 -1.61
N ALA A 147 -15.43 7.09 -2.02
CA ALA A 147 -16.44 6.60 -1.07
C ALA A 147 -15.84 5.63 -0.04
N ALA A 148 -14.92 4.76 -0.46
CA ALA A 148 -14.20 3.83 0.42
C ALA A 148 -13.30 4.58 1.42
N MET A 149 -12.60 5.62 0.99
CA MET A 149 -11.78 6.46 1.86
C MET A 149 -12.63 7.15 2.93
N LYS A 150 -13.77 7.75 2.54
CA LYS A 150 -14.71 8.37 3.48
C LYS A 150 -15.31 7.37 4.45
N ARG A 151 -15.62 6.15 3.99
CA ARG A 151 -16.03 5.06 4.88
C ARG A 151 -14.95 4.73 5.91
N ARG A 152 -13.68 4.68 5.50
CA ARG A 152 -12.55 4.35 6.39
C ARG A 152 -12.21 5.48 7.37
N SER A 153 -12.39 6.75 6.99
CA SER A 153 -12.16 7.87 7.91
C SER A 153 -13.17 7.88 9.06
N CYS A 154 -14.44 7.52 8.81
CA CYS A 154 -15.44 7.34 9.85
C CYS A 154 -15.14 6.19 10.84
N LEU A 155 -14.23 5.27 10.48
CA LEU A 155 -13.90 4.07 11.27
C LEU A 155 -12.53 4.17 11.96
N ARG A 156 -11.89 5.36 11.99
CA ARG A 156 -10.60 5.50 12.66
C ARG A 156 -10.72 5.32 14.17
N GLN A 157 -9.83 4.49 14.71
CA GLN A 157 -9.72 4.19 16.13
C GLN A 157 -9.50 5.49 16.92
N MET A 158 -10.34 5.76 17.93
CA MET A 158 -10.19 6.94 18.79
C MET A 158 -8.78 7.00 19.39
N LYS A 159 -8.18 8.19 19.41
CA LYS A 159 -6.89 8.45 20.09
C LYS A 159 -6.96 7.88 21.52
N ILE A 160 -5.91 7.17 21.95
CA ILE A 160 -5.89 6.48 23.26
C ILE A 160 -6.16 7.45 24.43
N THR A 161 -5.83 8.74 24.24
CA THR A 161 -6.11 9.85 25.15
C THR A 161 -7.59 10.03 25.48
N LYS A 162 -8.51 9.65 24.58
CA LYS A 162 -9.96 9.70 24.86
C LYS A 162 -10.44 8.66 25.88
N TYR A 163 -9.61 7.66 26.19
CA TYR A 163 -9.94 6.63 27.20
C TYR A 163 -9.42 6.95 28.60
N PHE A 164 -8.57 7.98 28.75
CA PHE A 164 -8.10 8.41 30.06
C PHE A 164 -8.97 9.54 30.58
N LYS A 165 -9.54 9.35 31.78
CA LYS A 165 -10.21 10.44 32.51
C LYS A 165 -9.15 11.28 33.23
N PRO A 166 -9.31 12.62 33.29
CA PRO A 166 -8.43 13.46 34.10
C PRO A 166 -8.62 13.10 35.59
N ASN A 167 -7.49 12.95 36.30
CA ASN A 167 -7.44 12.78 37.75
C ASN A 167 -7.75 14.09 38.49
#